data_AF-A0A7S0XW08-F1
#
_entry.id   AF-A0A7S0XW08-F1
#
_cell.length_a   1.000
_cell.length_b   1.000
_cell.length_c   1.000
_cell.angle_alpha   90.00
_cell.angle_beta   90.00
_cell.angle_gamma   90.00
#
_symmetry.space_group_name_H-M   'P 1'
#
loop_
_entity.id
_entity.type
_entity.pdbx_description
1 polymer ?
#
loop_
_entity_poly.entity_id
_entity_poly.type
_entity_poly.pdbx_seq_one_letter_code
_entity_poly.pdbx_strand_id
1 'polypeptide(L)'
;GRLCVEWDVPGDNGEEIQSYVLEHDGGKGESYSVCYNGPDTVFTVSGLTSGLVYKFRVKACNAEGAGQYSPVLEASGAAEPPARCEAPAVSKAKAGGVSLRWGEPDQRGAEIKGYKVEVSA
;
A
#
# COMPACT_ATOMS: atom_id res chain seq x y z
N GLY A 1 3.00 3.47 -0.19
CA GLY A 1 1.71 4.03 0.21
C GLY A 1 0.81 2.90 0.62
N ARG A 2 0.04 3.10 1.68
CA ARG A 2 -0.97 2.15 2.15
C ARG A 2 -2.30 2.85 2.35
N LEU A 3 -3.39 2.14 2.05
CA LEU A 3 -4.75 2.58 2.32
C LEU A 3 -5.49 1.49 3.08
N CYS A 4 -6.10 1.85 4.20
CA CYS A 4 -7.06 1.00 4.90
C CYS A 4 -8.42 1.22 4.26
N VAL A 5 -8.98 0.15 3.70
CA VAL A 5 -10.30 0.17 3.07
C VAL A 5 -11.22 -0.67 3.92
N GLU A 6 -12.35 -0.09 4.32
CA GLU A 6 -13.38 -0.69 5.16
C GLU A 6 -14.71 -0.65 4.41
N TRP A 7 -15.52 -1.68 4.57
CA TRP A 7 -16.86 -1.74 3.97
C TRP A 7 -17.86 -2.38 4.92
N ASP A 8 -19.12 -1.98 4.80
CA ASP A 8 -20.21 -2.57 5.56
C ASP A 8 -20.65 -3.91 4.96
N VAL A 9 -21.15 -4.78 5.83
CA VAL A 9 -21.85 -6.01 5.42
C VAL A 9 -23.14 -5.58 4.71
N PRO A 10 -23.33 -5.89 3.41
CA PRO A 10 -24.59 -5.58 2.74
C PRO A 10 -25.74 -6.35 3.40
N GLY A 11 -26.92 -5.71 3.46
CA GLY A 11 -28.11 -6.36 3.99
C GLY A 11 -28.48 -7.62 3.21
N ASP A 12 -29.16 -8.57 3.88
CA ASP A 12 -29.50 -9.90 3.37
C ASP A 12 -29.87 -9.91 1.88
N ASN A 13 -29.05 -10.62 1.12
CA ASN A 13 -29.22 -10.89 -0.31
C ASN A 13 -29.74 -12.31 -0.57
N GLY A 14 -30.42 -12.90 0.42
CA GLY A 14 -31.07 -14.20 0.35
C GLY A 14 -30.32 -15.33 1.06
N GLU A 15 -28.98 -15.27 1.08
CA GLU A 15 -28.10 -16.29 1.68
C GLU A 15 -26.95 -15.60 2.44
N GLU A 16 -26.38 -16.30 3.45
CA GLU A 16 -25.27 -15.78 4.25
C GLU A 16 -24.04 -15.46 3.37
N ILE A 17 -23.45 -14.29 3.60
CA ILE A 17 -22.24 -13.85 2.93
C ILE A 17 -21.05 -14.64 3.45
N GLN A 18 -20.28 -15.24 2.53
CA GLN A 18 -19.12 -16.07 2.87
C GLN A 18 -17.79 -15.35 2.65
N SER A 19 -17.73 -14.42 1.69
CA SER A 19 -16.52 -13.65 1.41
C SER A 19 -16.79 -12.33 0.68
N TYR A 20 -15.75 -11.53 0.58
CA TYR A 20 -15.69 -10.27 -0.13
C TYR A 20 -14.52 -10.29 -1.11
N VAL A 21 -14.71 -9.67 -2.27
CA VAL A 21 -13.66 -9.43 -3.25
C VAL A 21 -13.48 -7.93 -3.40
N LEU A 22 -12.33 -7.42 -2.96
CA LEU A 22 -11.92 -6.02 -3.14
C LEU A 22 -11.05 -5.91 -4.40
N GLU A 23 -11.36 -4.92 -5.22
CA GLU A 23 -10.61 -4.61 -6.43
C GLU A 23 -10.18 -3.14 -6.45
N HIS A 24 -9.07 -2.84 -7.13
CA HIS A 24 -8.67 -1.47 -7.44
C HIS A 24 -8.10 -1.29 -8.84
N ASP A 25 -8.12 -0.06 -9.36
CA ASP A 25 -7.77 0.29 -10.75
C ASP A 25 -6.27 0.53 -11.01
N GLY A 26 -5.41 0.18 -10.06
CA GLY A 26 -3.98 0.49 -10.12
C GLY A 26 -3.62 1.99 -10.13
N GLY A 27 -4.59 2.89 -9.92
CA GLY A 27 -4.41 4.33 -9.99
C GLY A 27 -4.26 4.88 -11.41
N LYS A 28 -4.66 4.09 -12.42
CA LYS A 28 -4.58 4.43 -13.85
C LYS A 28 -5.93 4.54 -14.54
N GLY A 29 -7.00 4.05 -13.92
CA GLY A 29 -8.36 4.05 -14.47
C GLY A 29 -8.63 3.06 -15.60
N GLU A 30 -7.69 2.15 -15.91
CA GLU A 30 -7.77 1.26 -17.08
C GLU A 30 -8.55 -0.03 -16.79
N SER A 31 -8.23 -0.72 -15.69
CA SER A 31 -8.83 -2.00 -15.32
C SER A 31 -8.71 -2.27 -13.84
N TYR A 32 -9.72 -2.96 -13.27
CA TYR A 32 -9.73 -3.36 -11.87
C TYR A 32 -9.01 -4.71 -11.69
N SER A 33 -8.17 -4.79 -10.66
CA SER A 33 -7.49 -6.02 -10.24
C SER A 33 -7.83 -6.35 -8.79
N VAL A 34 -7.96 -7.64 -8.48
CA VAL A 34 -8.24 -8.12 -7.12
C VAL A 34 -7.05 -7.86 -6.21
N CYS A 35 -7.27 -7.19 -5.08
CA CYS A 35 -6.27 -7.00 -4.04
C CYS A 35 -6.62 -7.71 -2.72
N TYR A 36 -7.88 -8.11 -2.54
CA TYR A 36 -8.30 -8.94 -1.41
C TYR A 36 -9.45 -9.87 -1.80
N ASN A 37 -9.41 -11.09 -1.25
CA ASN A 37 -10.48 -12.08 -1.35
C ASN A 37 -10.54 -12.88 -0.05
N GLY A 38 -11.57 -12.62 0.76
CA GLY A 38 -11.70 -13.23 2.09
C GLY A 38 -12.90 -12.72 2.88
N PRO A 39 -13.10 -13.20 4.13
CA PRO A 39 -14.30 -12.93 4.91
C PRO A 39 -14.29 -11.59 5.66
N ASP A 40 -13.14 -10.93 5.78
CA ASP A 40 -13.02 -9.68 6.53
C ASP A 40 -13.70 -8.52 5.80
N THR A 41 -14.10 -7.52 6.57
CA THR A 41 -14.70 -6.26 6.10
C THR A 41 -13.72 -5.09 6.05
N VAL A 42 -12.44 -5.37 6.33
CA VAL A 42 -11.35 -4.40 6.36
C VAL A 42 -10.11 -5.00 5.72
N PHE A 43 -9.43 -4.21 4.89
CA PHE A 43 -8.17 -4.62 4.29
C PHE A 43 -7.22 -3.44 4.07
N THR A 44 -5.93 -3.65 4.37
CA THR A 44 -4.88 -2.65 4.10
C THR A 44 -4.19 -2.95 2.77
N VAL A 45 -4.51 -2.16 1.75
CA VAL A 45 -3.85 -2.23 0.43
C VAL A 45 -2.51 -1.53 0.52
N SER A 46 -1.42 -2.25 0.22
CA SER A 46 -0.04 -1.76 0.28
C SER A 46 0.58 -1.63 -1.11
N GLY A 47 1.76 -1.02 -1.21
CA GLY A 47 2.45 -0.86 -2.50
C GLY A 47 1.86 0.21 -3.42
N LEU A 48 1.02 1.10 -2.87
CA LEU A 48 0.42 2.19 -3.61
C LEU A 48 1.44 3.32 -3.84
N THR A 49 1.44 3.86 -5.06
CA THR A 49 2.23 5.03 -5.43
C THR A 49 1.63 6.27 -4.79
N SER A 50 2.45 6.99 -4.04
CA SER A 50 2.03 8.23 -3.39
C SER A 50 1.56 9.25 -4.42
N GLY A 51 0.43 9.90 -4.15
CA GLY A 51 -0.13 10.95 -5.02
C GLY A 51 -0.95 10.45 -6.21
N LEU A 52 -1.01 9.15 -6.49
CA LEU A 52 -2.00 8.60 -7.43
C LEU A 52 -3.35 8.44 -6.73
N VAL A 53 -4.43 8.73 -7.46
CA VAL A 53 -5.81 8.47 -7.02
C VAL A 53 -6.18 7.06 -7.46
N TYR A 54 -6.54 6.22 -6.50
CA TYR A 54 -7.00 4.85 -6.72
C TYR A 54 -8.52 4.78 -6.60
N LYS A 55 -9.13 3.95 -7.44
CA LYS A 55 -10.55 3.62 -7.38
C LYS A 55 -10.71 2.22 -6.83
N PHE A 56 -11.48 2.08 -5.76
CA PHE A 56 -11.77 0.82 -5.09
C PHE A 56 -13.25 0.46 -5.26
N ARG A 57 -13.52 -0.84 -5.38
CA ARG A 57 -14.88 -1.39 -5.29
C ARG A 57 -14.83 -2.77 -4.67
N VAL A 58 -15.87 -3.12 -3.92
CA VAL A 58 -15.99 -4.42 -3.27
C VAL A 58 -17.29 -5.10 -3.70
N LYS A 59 -17.31 -6.42 -3.75
CA LYS A 59 -18.53 -7.23 -3.89
C LYS A 59 -18.55 -8.34 -2.86
N ALA A 60 -19.73 -8.68 -2.38
CA ALA A 60 -19.95 -9.84 -1.51
C ALA A 60 -20.17 -11.10 -2.34
N CYS A 61 -19.76 -12.25 -1.82
CA CYS A 61 -19.93 -13.57 -2.41
C CYS A 61 -20.60 -14.52 -1.41
N ASN A 62 -21.57 -15.29 -1.86
CA ASN A 62 -22.24 -16.35 -1.11
C ASN A 62 -22.21 -17.67 -1.91
N ALA A 63 -22.99 -18.67 -1.48
CA ALA A 63 -23.04 -19.99 -2.14
C ALA A 63 -23.52 -19.91 -3.60
N GLU A 64 -24.36 -18.93 -3.92
CA GLU A 64 -24.92 -18.72 -5.27
C GLU A 64 -23.96 -17.93 -6.16
N GLY A 65 -22.93 -17.31 -5.58
CA GLY A 65 -21.86 -16.61 -6.30
C GLY A 65 -21.68 -15.17 -5.86
N ALA A 66 -21.16 -14.34 -6.77
CA ALA A 66 -20.80 -12.96 -6.48
C ALA A 66 -21.97 -12.01 -6.74
N GLY A 67 -22.24 -11.13 -5.78
CA GLY A 67 -23.23 -10.07 -5.88
C GLY A 67 -22.76 -8.86 -6.68
N GLN A 68 -23.54 -7.78 -6.59
CA GLN A 68 -23.22 -6.50 -7.23
C GLN A 68 -22.03 -5.82 -6.53
N TYR A 69 -21.32 -4.99 -7.29
CA TYR A 69 -20.28 -4.12 -6.75
C TYR A 69 -20.88 -2.98 -5.91
N SER A 70 -20.13 -2.57 -4.89
CA SER A 70 -20.34 -1.33 -4.17
C SER A 70 -20.20 -0.12 -5.09
N PRO A 71 -20.65 1.07 -4.66
CA PRO A 71 -20.16 2.32 -5.20
C PRO A 71 -18.64 2.37 -5.20
N VAL A 72 -18.08 3.12 -6.16
CA VAL A 72 -16.63 3.30 -6.26
C VAL A 72 -16.17 4.27 -5.18
N LEU A 73 -15.19 3.84 -4.39
CA LEU A 73 -14.45 4.69 -3.46
C LEU A 73 -13.20 5.22 -4.15
N GLU A 74 -13.01 6.54 -4.17
CA GLU A 74 -11.78 7.17 -4.67
C GLU A 74 -10.91 7.62 -3.50
N ALA A 75 -9.65 7.16 -3.47
CA ALA A 75 -8.71 7.52 -2.42
C ALA A 75 -7.29 7.63 -2.95
N SER A 76 -6.55 8.66 -2.52
CA SER A 76 -5.17 8.86 -2.92
C SER A 76 -4.22 8.01 -2.09
N GLY A 77 -3.23 7.37 -2.73
CA GLY A 77 -2.18 6.63 -2.02
C GLY A 77 -1.48 7.54 -1.01
N ALA A 78 -1.52 7.15 0.27
CA ALA A 78 -0.90 7.93 1.34
C ALA A 78 0.63 7.95 1.19
N ALA A 79 1.23 9.10 1.48
CA ALA A 79 2.67 9.24 1.58
C ALA A 79 3.15 8.51 2.84
N GLU A 80 3.98 7.47 2.68
CA GLU A 80 4.66 6.82 3.80
C GLU A 80 6.06 7.42 3.96
N PRO A 81 6.63 7.47 5.18
CA PRO A 81 8.03 7.77 5.32
C PRO A 81 8.88 6.75 4.53
N PRO A 82 10.05 7.15 3.99
CA PRO A 82 11.00 6.19 3.46
C PRO A 82 11.34 5.13 4.51
N ALA A 83 11.51 3.89 4.06
CA ALA A 83 12.01 2.82 4.90
C ALA A 83 13.41 3.15 5.43
N ARG A 84 13.83 2.41 6.46
CA ARG A 84 15.20 2.50 6.99
C ARG A 84 16.20 2.29 5.85
N CYS A 85 17.17 3.18 5.74
CA CYS A 85 18.32 2.98 4.85
C CYS A 85 19.17 1.80 5.35
N GLU A 86 19.77 1.06 4.44
CA GLU A 86 20.80 0.09 4.81
C GLU A 86 21.94 0.78 5.56
N ALA A 87 22.61 0.03 6.44
CA ALA A 87 23.74 0.56 7.19
C ALA A 87 24.83 1.08 6.23
N PRO A 88 25.38 2.28 6.45
CA PRO A 88 26.42 2.82 5.58
C PRO A 88 27.69 1.97 5.67
N ALA A 89 28.27 1.67 4.53
CA ALA A 89 29.55 0.98 4.40
C ALA A 89 30.69 1.98 4.24
N VAL A 90 31.84 1.70 4.86
CA VAL A 90 33.06 2.48 4.63
C VAL A 90 33.59 2.16 3.23
N SER A 91 33.70 3.19 2.39
CA SER A 91 34.30 3.06 1.06
C SER A 91 35.80 3.35 1.08
N LYS A 92 36.25 4.31 1.89
CA LYS A 92 37.66 4.67 2.06
C LYS A 92 37.90 5.15 3.49
N ALA A 93 39.03 4.77 4.07
CA ALA A 93 39.52 5.33 5.33
C ALA A 93 40.93 5.86 5.11
N LYS A 94 41.20 7.08 5.59
CA LYS A 94 42.53 7.70 5.58
C LYS A 94 42.78 8.41 6.90
N ALA A 95 44.05 8.73 7.18
CA ALA A 95 44.38 9.58 8.31
C ALA A 95 43.59 10.90 8.20
N GLY A 96 42.76 11.19 9.21
CA GLY A 96 41.92 12.38 9.26
C GLY A 96 40.58 12.32 8.52
N GLY A 97 40.13 11.17 8.00
CA GLY A 97 38.78 11.10 7.44
C GLY A 97 38.30 9.73 6.96
N VAL A 98 36.98 9.57 6.93
CA VAL A 98 36.27 8.39 6.43
C VAL A 98 35.29 8.79 5.33
N SER A 99 35.20 7.98 4.27
CA SER A 99 34.20 8.11 3.23
C SER A 99 33.17 6.98 3.37
N LEU A 100 31.91 7.34 3.46
CA LEU A 100 30.78 6.42 3.60
C LEU A 100 30.01 6.30 2.29
N ARG A 101 29.44 5.13 2.04
CA ARG A 101 28.48 4.85 0.95
C ARG A 101 27.31 4.07 1.52
N TRP A 102 26.09 4.32 1.06
CA TRP A 102 24.91 3.55 1.47
C TRP A 102 23.97 3.35 0.29
N GLY A 103 23.15 2.31 0.37
CA GLY A 103 22.05 2.08 -0.55
C GLY A 103 20.86 2.96 -0.21
N GLU A 104 20.04 3.23 -1.22
CA GLU A 104 18.74 3.88 -1.02
C GLU A 104 17.78 2.86 -0.38
N PRO A 105 16.80 3.30 0.42
CA PRO A 105 15.88 2.37 1.07
C PRO A 105 15.03 1.62 0.03
N ASP A 106 14.80 0.32 0.28
CA ASP A 106 13.99 -0.55 -0.60
C ASP A 106 12.60 0.01 -0.90
N GLN A 107 12.00 0.69 0.08
CA GLN A 107 10.76 1.43 -0.09
C GLN A 107 10.99 2.90 0.18
N ARG A 108 10.99 3.71 -0.89
CA ARG A 108 11.20 5.16 -0.79
C ARG A 108 10.04 5.89 -0.11
N GLY A 109 8.83 5.35 -0.18
CA GLY A 109 7.64 6.04 0.34
C GLY A 109 7.46 7.41 -0.34
N ALA A 110 7.44 8.47 0.46
CA ALA A 110 7.47 9.86 0.04
C ALA A 110 8.82 10.24 -0.61
N GLU A 111 8.87 11.42 -1.25
CA GLU A 111 10.13 11.93 -1.80
C GLU A 111 11.24 12.02 -0.73
N ILE A 112 12.40 11.43 -1.03
CA ILE A 112 13.57 11.52 -0.17
C ILE A 112 14.22 12.89 -0.36
N LYS A 113 14.13 13.76 0.65
CA LYS A 113 14.72 15.10 0.63
C LYS A 113 16.20 15.14 0.98
N GLY A 114 16.72 14.09 1.63
CA GLY A 114 18.12 14.00 2.05
C GLY A 114 18.35 12.89 3.08
N TYR A 115 19.60 12.69 3.45
CA TYR A 115 20.04 11.68 4.43
C TYR A 115 20.70 12.38 5.62
N LYS A 116 20.39 11.94 6.84
CA LYS A 116 21.06 12.39 8.07
C LYS A 116 22.12 11.37 8.47
N VAL A 117 23.36 11.80 8.64
CA VAL A 117 24.48 10.96 9.10
C VAL A 117 24.92 11.47 10.47
N GLU A 118 25.01 10.57 11.44
CA GLU A 118 25.39 10.88 12.82
C GLU A 118 26.68 10.13 13.18
N VAL A 119 27.63 10.83 13.81
CA VAL A 119 28.91 10.27 14.27
C VAL A 119 29.00 10.52 15.76
N SER A 120 29.17 9.46 16.54
CA SER A 120 29.38 9.50 17.99
C SER A 120 30.84 9.18 18.32
N ALA A 121 31.42 9.93 19.26
CA ALA A 121 32.80 9.79 19.74
C ALA A 121 32.92 8.82 20.92
#